data_AF-A0A7K7Q3Y5-F1
#
_entry.id   AF-A0A7K7Q3Y5-F1
#
_cell.length_a   1.000
_cell.length_b   1.000
_cell.length_c   1.000
_cell.angle_alpha   90.00
_cell.angle_beta   90.00
_cell.angle_gamma   90.00
#
_symmetry.space_group_name_H-M   'P 1'
#
loop_
_entity.id
_entity.type
_entity.pdbx_description
1 polymer ?
#
loop_
_entity_poly.entity_id
_entity_poly.type
_entity_poly.pdbx_seq_one_letter_code
_entity_poly.pdbx_strand_id
1 'polypeptide(L)'
;QFEWAWQHPNASHRLLTPPLRRPREQPISFALRILPRLLRAPPWSRLPLKIRWLRPPRPALELAPPPHVVEEEGVGLPRLKRKKGRSQEVDVVIDECGLCMETQATPLLRCLRPQCSMAAHPPCLARLFLAREPQQLLPLGGACP
;
A
#
# COMPACT_ATOMS: atom_id res chain seq x y z
N GLN A 1 -11.48 -7.79 5.91
CA GLN A 1 -10.76 -7.55 7.18
C GLN A 1 -10.66 -6.07 7.54
N PHE A 2 -10.12 -5.21 6.67
CA PHE A 2 -10.05 -3.75 6.96
C PHE A 2 -11.44 -3.15 7.23
N GLU A 3 -12.39 -3.40 6.32
CA GLU A 3 -13.78 -2.94 6.43
C GLU A 3 -14.41 -3.31 7.78
N TRP A 4 -14.33 -4.58 8.18
CA TRP A 4 -14.87 -5.04 9.47
C TRP A 4 -14.23 -4.32 10.66
N ALA A 5 -12.90 -4.17 10.68
CA ALA A 5 -12.22 -3.45 11.76
C ALA A 5 -12.59 -1.97 11.81
N TRP A 6 -12.95 -1.38 10.67
CA TRP A 6 -13.39 0.01 10.58
C TRP A 6 -14.85 0.19 11.01
N GLN A 7 -15.72 -0.79 10.72
CA GLN A 7 -17.10 -0.83 11.19
C GLN A 7 -17.19 -1.14 12.70
N HIS A 8 -16.30 -1.99 13.22
CA HIS A 8 -16.29 -2.48 14.61
C HIS A 8 -14.95 -2.20 15.33
N PRO A 9 -14.56 -0.93 15.51
CA PRO A 9 -13.21 -0.60 16.01
C PRO A 9 -12.98 -0.99 17.48
N ASN A 10 -14.03 -1.11 18.29
CA ASN A 10 -13.92 -1.54 19.69
C ASN A 10 -13.76 -3.06 19.83
N ALA A 11 -14.26 -3.82 18.86
CA ALA A 11 -14.12 -5.28 18.82
C ALA A 11 -12.85 -5.72 18.06
N SER A 12 -12.16 -4.78 17.42
CA SER A 12 -10.96 -5.08 16.64
C SER A 12 -9.71 -5.11 17.52
N HIS A 13 -9.06 -6.26 17.59
CA HIS A 13 -7.73 -6.40 18.23
C HIS A 13 -6.60 -5.66 17.49
N ARG A 14 -6.90 -4.96 16.39
CA ARG A 14 -5.92 -4.22 15.58
C ARG A 14 -5.56 -2.87 16.18
N LEU A 15 -6.44 -2.32 17.01
CA LEU A 15 -6.16 -1.11 17.78
C LEU A 15 -5.79 -1.53 19.21
N LEU A 16 -4.57 -1.23 19.63
CA LEU A 16 -4.08 -1.57 20.97
C LEU A 16 -4.94 -0.95 22.08
N THR A 17 -5.46 0.25 21.82
CA THR A 17 -6.38 0.94 22.72
C THR A 17 -7.74 1.09 22.04
N PRO A 18 -8.83 0.54 22.63
CA PRO A 18 -10.17 0.71 22.11
C PRO A 18 -10.52 2.21 22.00
N PRO A 19 -10.96 2.68 20.83
CA PRO A 19 -11.26 4.10 20.68
C PRO A 19 -12.60 4.45 21.36
N LEU A 20 -12.55 5.38 22.30
CA LEU A 20 -13.77 5.92 22.90
C LEU A 20 -14.44 6.92 21.96
N ARG A 21 -15.78 6.88 21.89
CA ARG A 21 -16.58 7.92 21.23
C ARG A 21 -16.64 9.18 22.10
N ARG A 22 -16.50 10.35 21.48
CA ARG A 22 -16.68 11.62 22.18
C ARG A 22 -18.18 11.92 22.34
N PRO A 23 -18.56 12.73 23.35
CA PRO A 23 -19.93 13.19 23.49
C PRO A 23 -20.41 13.89 22.20
N ARG A 24 -21.61 13.54 21.71
CA ARG A 24 -22.22 14.10 20.49
C ARG A 24 -21.40 13.92 19.19
N GLU A 25 -20.44 12.99 19.18
CA GLU A 25 -19.64 12.70 17.98
C GLU A 25 -20.49 12.05 16.90
N GLN A 26 -20.49 12.64 15.70
CA GLN A 26 -21.18 12.06 14.56
C GLN A 26 -20.50 10.75 14.13
N PRO A 27 -21.27 9.73 13.66
CA PRO A 27 -20.70 8.44 13.25
C PRO A 27 -19.58 8.57 12.20
N ILE A 28 -19.74 9.48 11.23
CA ILE A 28 -18.71 9.73 10.21
C ILE A 28 -17.45 10.39 10.79
N SER A 29 -17.60 11.34 11.72
CA SER A 29 -16.47 11.97 12.41
C SER A 29 -15.66 10.94 13.19
N PHE A 30 -16.36 10.05 13.91
CA PHE A 30 -15.73 8.91 14.59
C PHE A 30 -14.96 8.04 13.60
N ALA A 31 -15.60 7.59 12.51
CA ALA A 31 -14.97 6.74 11.51
C ALA A 31 -13.71 7.37 10.88
N LEU A 32 -13.76 8.67 10.57
CA LEU A 32 -12.62 9.42 10.02
C LEU A 32 -11.48 9.56 11.03
N ARG A 33 -11.78 9.72 12.32
CA ARG A 33 -10.76 9.75 13.38
C ARG A 33 -10.07 8.39 13.56
N ILE A 34 -10.79 7.28 13.32
CA ILE A 34 -10.24 5.92 13.44
C ILE A 34 -9.43 5.50 12.20
N LEU A 35 -9.82 5.96 11.02
CA LEU A 35 -9.20 5.56 9.75
C LEU A 35 -7.65 5.64 9.76
N PRO A 36 -7.00 6.76 10.14
CA PRO A 36 -5.54 6.86 10.18
C PRO A 36 -4.88 5.97 11.23
N ARG A 37 -5.61 5.58 12.28
CA ARG A 37 -5.11 4.65 13.31
C ARG A 37 -5.09 3.23 12.76
N LEU A 38 -6.15 2.81 12.07
CA LEU A 38 -6.19 1.51 11.40
C LEU A 38 -5.14 1.40 10.30
N LEU A 39 -4.95 2.45 9.48
CA LEU A 39 -3.92 2.45 8.45
C LEU A 39 -2.50 2.32 9.01
N ARG A 40 -2.26 2.68 10.28
CA ARG A 40 -0.99 2.46 10.98
C ARG A 40 -0.88 1.11 11.68
N ALA A 41 -1.97 0.37 11.82
CA ALA A 41 -1.98 -0.93 12.47
C ALA A 41 -1.56 -2.04 11.50
N PRO A 42 -0.86 -3.10 11.96
CA PRO A 42 -0.61 -4.28 11.14
C PRO A 42 -1.94 -5.03 10.88
N PRO A 43 -2.12 -5.62 9.68
CA PRO A 43 -1.15 -5.72 8.59
C PRO A 43 -1.14 -4.51 7.64
N TRP A 44 -2.05 -3.55 7.80
CA TRP A 44 -2.30 -2.48 6.81
C TRP A 44 -1.21 -1.42 6.73
N SER A 45 -0.44 -1.24 7.80
CA SER A 45 0.68 -0.31 7.91
C SER A 45 1.76 -0.43 6.83
N ARG A 46 1.80 -1.53 6.06
CA ARG A 46 2.77 -1.73 4.98
C ARG A 46 2.16 -2.14 3.66
N LEU A 47 0.84 -2.02 3.52
CA LEU A 47 0.16 -2.30 2.26
C LEU A 47 0.16 -1.04 1.39
N PRO A 48 0.24 -1.18 0.05
CA PRO A 48 0.20 -0.05 -0.89
C PRO A 48 -1.24 0.50 -1.02
N LEU A 49 -1.74 1.08 0.06
CA LEU A 49 -3.10 1.63 0.16
C LEU A 49 -3.16 3.09 -0.31
N LYS A 50 -4.36 3.51 -0.71
CA LYS A 50 -4.68 4.88 -1.09
C LYS A 50 -5.99 5.30 -0.45
N ILE A 51 -6.09 6.55 -0.02
CA ILE A 51 -7.35 7.18 0.39
C ILE A 51 -7.83 8.04 -0.77
N ARG A 52 -9.09 7.86 -1.17
CA ARG A 52 -9.70 8.70 -2.19
C ARG A 52 -10.92 9.41 -1.64
N TRP A 53 -10.90 10.74 -1.73
CA TRP A 53 -11.99 11.62 -1.30
C TRP A 53 -12.93 11.88 -2.48
N LEU A 54 -14.16 11.39 -2.37
CA LEU A 54 -15.16 11.46 -3.45
C LEU A 54 -15.94 12.78 -3.46
N ARG A 55 -15.97 13.50 -2.32
CA ARG A 55 -16.66 14.78 -2.16
C ARG A 55 -15.68 15.80 -1.59
N PRO A 56 -15.31 16.85 -2.34
CA PRO A 56 -14.55 17.96 -1.79
C PRO A 56 -15.47 18.88 -0.94
N PRO A 57 -14.92 19.62 0.03
CA PRO A 57 -13.52 19.60 0.45
C PRO A 57 -13.18 18.36 1.28
N ARG A 58 -11.93 17.89 1.18
CA ARG A 58 -11.41 16.83 2.06
C ARG A 58 -11.60 17.20 3.54
N PRO A 59 -12.12 16.29 4.39
CA PRO A 59 -12.24 16.55 5.82
C PRO A 59 -10.85 16.64 6.47
N ALA A 60 -10.70 17.53 7.45
CA ALA A 60 -9.51 17.56 8.29
C ALA A 60 -9.44 16.29 9.15
N LEU A 61 -8.36 15.54 9.01
CA LEU A 61 -8.07 14.37 9.84
C LEU A 61 -7.24 14.81 11.05
N GLU A 62 -7.64 14.38 12.25
CA GLU A 62 -6.89 14.66 13.49
C GLU A 62 -5.49 14.05 13.49
N LEU A 63 -5.34 12.93 12.77
CA LEU A 63 -4.09 12.24 12.57
C LEU A 63 -3.90 12.08 11.07
N ALA A 64 -2.78 12.57 10.51
CA ALA A 64 -2.47 12.37 9.10
C ALA A 64 -2.42 10.86 8.77
N PRO A 65 -2.69 10.38 7.55
CA PRO A 65 -2.42 9.00 7.17
C PRO A 65 -0.91 8.63 7.27
N PRO A 66 -0.54 7.34 7.24
CA PRO A 66 0.87 6.96 7.09
C PRO A 66 1.50 7.59 5.85
N PRO A 67 2.79 7.97 5.87
CA PRO A 67 3.42 8.73 4.77
C PRO A 67 3.38 8.07 3.38
N HIS A 68 3.33 6.73 3.33
CA HIS A 68 3.26 5.98 2.07
C HIS A 68 1.84 5.85 1.51
N VAL A 69 0.80 6.19 2.30
CA VAL A 69 -0.60 6.15 1.86
C VAL A 69 -0.90 7.44 1.13
N VAL A 70 -1.15 7.34 -0.17
CA VAL A 70 -1.46 8.49 -1.02
C VAL A 70 -2.90 8.91 -0.83
N GLU A 71 -3.12 10.21 -0.63
CA GLU A 71 -4.45 10.83 -0.63
C GLU A 71 -4.75 11.45 -1.99
N GLU A 72 -5.89 11.12 -2.57
CA GLU A 72 -6.34 11.61 -3.89
C GLU A 72 -7.74 12.21 -3.76
N GLU A 73 -8.03 13.29 -4.47
CA GLU A 73 -9.39 13.81 -4.65
C GLU A 73 -9.91 13.44 -6.04
N GLY A 74 -11.16 12.99 -6.15
CA GLY A 74 -11.74 12.75 -7.46
C GLY A 74 -13.11 12.11 -7.43
N VAL A 75 -14.02 12.66 -8.22
CA VAL A 75 -15.42 12.21 -8.34
C VAL A 75 -15.50 10.82 -8.99
N GLY A 76 -16.42 9.99 -8.48
CA GLY A 76 -16.74 8.68 -9.05
C GLY A 76 -15.85 7.52 -8.57
N LEU A 77 -16.30 6.29 -8.84
CA LEU A 77 -15.56 5.08 -8.51
C LEU A 77 -14.21 5.03 -9.23
N PRO A 78 -13.19 4.39 -8.63
CA PRO A 78 -11.94 4.14 -9.34
C PRO A 78 -12.24 3.38 -10.63
N ARG A 79 -11.92 4.01 -11.77
CA ARG A 79 -11.81 3.27 -13.02
C ARG A 79 -10.64 2.31 -12.81
N LEU A 80 -10.94 1.08 -12.44
CA LEU A 80 -10.02 -0.03 -12.62
C LEU A 80 -9.73 -0.05 -14.11
N LYS A 81 -8.63 0.59 -14.52
CA LYS A 81 -8.04 0.30 -15.81
C LYS A 81 -7.72 -1.18 -15.73
N ARG A 82 -8.63 -2.03 -16.25
CA ARG A 82 -8.26 -3.39 -16.63
C ARG A 82 -7.04 -3.15 -17.49
N LYS A 83 -5.85 -3.47 -16.98
CA LYS A 83 -4.75 -3.76 -17.87
C LYS A 83 -5.34 -4.89 -18.71
N LYS A 84 -5.83 -4.56 -19.91
CA LYS A 84 -6.08 -5.54 -20.96
C LYS A 84 -4.81 -6.35 -20.92
N GLY A 85 -4.93 -7.60 -20.46
CA GLY A 85 -3.78 -8.46 -20.23
C GLY A 85 -2.91 -8.25 -21.46
N ARG A 86 -1.75 -7.65 -21.26
CA ARG A 86 -0.77 -7.62 -22.32
C ARG A 86 -0.32 -9.06 -22.33
N SER A 87 -1.08 -9.90 -23.03
CA SER A 87 -0.59 -11.08 -23.70
C SER A 87 0.43 -10.54 -24.70
N GLN A 88 1.53 -9.99 -24.18
CA GLN A 88 2.78 -10.10 -24.88
C GLN A 88 2.99 -11.60 -24.87
N GLU A 89 2.80 -12.21 -26.04
CA GLU A 89 3.63 -13.35 -26.42
C GLU A 89 5.02 -13.00 -25.89
N VAL A 90 5.38 -13.65 -24.79
CA VAL A 90 6.64 -13.43 -24.12
C VAL A 90 7.64 -14.09 -25.04
N ASP A 91 8.16 -13.31 -25.99
CA ASP A 91 9.49 -13.59 -26.50
C ASP A 91 10.35 -13.78 -25.26
N VAL A 92 10.82 -15.02 -25.06
CA VAL A 92 11.49 -15.44 -23.83
C VAL A 92 12.86 -14.78 -23.82
N VAL A 93 12.89 -13.48 -23.53
CA VAL A 93 14.09 -12.81 -23.09
C VAL A 93 14.31 -13.37 -21.69
N ILE A 94 15.25 -14.29 -21.58
CA ILE A 94 15.79 -14.77 -20.31
C ILE A 94 16.50 -13.56 -19.69
N ASP A 95 15.74 -12.65 -19.09
CA ASP A 95 16.33 -11.57 -18.32
C ASP A 95 16.90 -12.20 -17.05
N GLU A 96 18.20 -12.03 -16.87
CA GLU A 96 18.87 -12.31 -15.61
C GLU A 96 18.50 -11.23 -14.60
N CYS A 97 18.42 -11.63 -13.33
CA CYS A 97 18.22 -10.66 -12.27
C CYS A 97 19.46 -9.78 -12.11
N GLY A 98 19.32 -8.46 -12.26
CA GLY A 98 20.42 -7.50 -12.11
C GLY A 98 20.98 -7.37 -10.69
N LEU A 99 20.58 -8.23 -9.74
CA LEU A 99 21.10 -8.28 -8.38
C LEU A 99 21.83 -9.59 -8.04
N CYS A 100 21.33 -10.74 -8.49
CA CYS A 100 21.94 -12.04 -8.20
C CYS A 100 22.42 -12.79 -9.45
N MET A 101 22.15 -12.27 -10.65
CA MET A 101 22.55 -12.86 -11.94
C MET A 101 22.01 -14.29 -12.17
N GLU A 102 20.97 -14.68 -11.43
CA GLU A 102 20.32 -15.99 -11.57
C GLU A 102 18.97 -15.87 -12.28
N THR A 103 18.55 -16.96 -12.93
CA THR A 103 17.19 -17.12 -13.46
C THR A 103 16.32 -17.85 -12.44
N GLN A 104 15.09 -17.38 -12.23
CA GLN A 104 14.11 -18.06 -11.36
C GLN A 104 12.75 -18.13 -12.05
N ALA A 105 11.89 -19.02 -11.59
CA ALA A 105 10.51 -19.14 -12.08
C ALA A 105 9.66 -17.89 -11.77
N THR A 106 10.08 -17.06 -10.81
CA THR A 106 9.37 -15.82 -10.50
C THR A 106 9.68 -14.74 -11.55
N PRO A 107 8.65 -14.06 -12.10
CA PRO A 107 8.89 -13.00 -13.07
C PRO A 107 9.64 -11.85 -12.41
N LEU A 108 10.59 -11.26 -13.13
CA LEU A 108 11.32 -10.08 -12.66
C LEU A 108 10.39 -8.87 -12.55
N LEU A 109 10.62 -8.05 -11.53
CA LEU A 109 10.05 -6.72 -11.44
C LEU A 109 10.95 -5.74 -12.17
N ARG A 110 10.35 -4.89 -13.02
CA ARG A 110 11.05 -3.82 -13.73
C ARG A 110 10.88 -2.49 -13.03
N CYS A 111 11.89 -1.63 -13.12
CA CYS A 111 11.81 -0.27 -12.63
C CYS A 111 10.65 0.49 -13.29
N LEU A 112 9.96 1.34 -12.52
CA LEU A 112 8.85 2.15 -13.02
C LEU A 112 9.29 3.35 -13.87
N ARG A 113 10.59 3.67 -13.89
CA ARG A 113 11.15 4.76 -14.73
C ARG A 113 11.24 4.29 -16.19
N PRO A 114 10.62 5.00 -17.16
CA PRO A 114 10.50 4.52 -18.55
C PRO A 114 11.81 4.18 -19.28
N GLN A 115 12.93 4.79 -18.89
CA GLN A 115 14.24 4.61 -19.52
C GLN A 115 15.19 3.71 -18.71
N CYS A 116 14.73 3.15 -17.57
CA CYS A 116 15.54 2.30 -16.73
C CYS A 116 15.32 0.83 -17.09
N SER A 117 16.40 0.14 -17.44
CA SER A 117 16.38 -1.29 -17.81
C SER A 117 16.44 -2.24 -16.60
N MET A 118 16.57 -1.70 -15.37
CA MET A 118 16.74 -2.53 -14.17
C MET A 118 15.58 -3.51 -13.99
N ALA A 119 15.91 -4.78 -13.91
CA ALA A 119 15.01 -5.89 -13.65
C ALA A 119 15.61 -6.81 -12.58
N ALA A 120 14.83 -7.19 -11.58
CA ALA A 120 15.30 -8.06 -10.49
C ALA A 120 14.17 -8.88 -9.90
N HIS A 121 14.52 -9.99 -9.25
CA HIS A 121 13.54 -10.81 -8.56
C HIS A 121 12.87 -10.01 -7.43
N PRO A 122 11.57 -10.21 -7.19
CA PRO A 122 10.89 -9.68 -6.00
C PRO A 122 11.65 -9.91 -4.68
N PRO A 123 12.14 -11.13 -4.35
CA PRO A 123 12.91 -11.37 -3.12
C PRO A 123 14.24 -10.60 -3.05
N CYS A 124 14.96 -10.42 -4.17
CA CYS A 124 16.23 -9.68 -4.17
C CYS A 124 15.99 -8.19 -3.89
N LEU A 125 14.98 -7.60 -4.52
CA LEU A 125 14.56 -6.22 -4.24
C LEU A 125 14.05 -6.06 -2.81
N ALA A 126 13.27 -7.02 -2.31
CA ALA A 126 12.79 -6.98 -0.93
C ALA A 126 13.96 -6.98 0.06
N ARG A 127 14.94 -7.86 -0.10
CA ARG A 127 16.15 -7.89 0.76
C ARG A 127 16.92 -6.57 0.70
N LEU A 128 17.09 -6.00 -0.49
CA LEU A 128 17.77 -4.71 -0.66
C LEU A 128 17.02 -3.57 0.06
N PHE A 129 15.71 -3.46 -0.16
CA PHE A 129 14.89 -2.38 0.39
C PHE A 129 14.64 -2.52 1.89
N LEU A 130 14.71 -3.74 2.41
CA LEU A 130 14.52 -4.06 3.83
C LEU A 130 15.83 -4.12 4.61
N ALA A 131 16.98 -3.82 4.01
CA ALA A 131 18.29 -3.92 4.67
C ALA A 131 18.38 -3.11 5.97
N ARG A 132 17.65 -1.98 6.08
CA ARG A 132 17.57 -1.14 7.29
C ARG A 132 16.38 -1.47 8.19
N GLU A 133 15.52 -2.41 7.79
CA GLU A 133 14.29 -2.81 8.49
C GLU A 133 14.15 -4.35 8.53
N PRO A 134 15.11 -5.09 9.10
CA PRO A 134 15.21 -6.56 8.94
C PRO A 134 14.05 -7.36 9.56
N GLN A 135 13.27 -6.74 10.47
CA GLN A 135 12.08 -7.36 11.07
C GLN A 135 10.83 -7.24 10.19
N GLN A 136 10.89 -6.49 9.10
CA GLN A 136 9.78 -6.25 8.19
C GLN A 136 9.82 -7.25 7.03
N LEU A 137 8.65 -7.61 6.53
CA LEU A 137 8.51 -8.56 5.40
C LEU A 137 8.19 -7.88 4.08
N LEU A 138 7.56 -6.70 4.13
CA LEU A 138 7.09 -5.97 2.95
C LEU A 138 7.81 -4.62 2.87
N PRO A 139 8.53 -4.30 1.79
CA PRO A 139 9.10 -2.97 1.61
C PRO A 139 8.00 -1.94 1.32
N LEU A 140 8.10 -0.75 1.92
CA LEU A 140 7.23 0.39 1.60
C LEU A 140 7.65 1.12 0.32
N GLY A 141 8.95 1.06 0.01
CA GLY A 141 9.57 1.69 -1.14
C GLY A 141 11.07 1.42 -1.12
N GLY A 142 11.77 1.91 -2.15
CA GLY A 142 13.21 1.77 -2.28
C GLY A 142 13.74 2.52 -3.48
N ALA A 143 15.04 2.82 -3.47
CA ALA A 143 15.72 3.39 -4.62
C ALA A 143 16.06 2.27 -5.61
N CYS A 144 15.79 2.49 -6.88
CA CYS A 144 16.28 1.60 -7.93
C CYS A 144 17.82 1.53 -7.83
N PRO A 145 18.41 0.32 -7.74
CA PRO A 145 19.85 0.15 -7.82
C PRO A 145 20.39 0.56 -9.19
#